data_AF-A0A6N7LUB7-F1
#
_entry.id   AF-A0A6N7LUB7-F1
#
_cell.length_a   1.000
_cell.length_b   1.000
_cell.length_c   1.000
_cell.angle_alpha   90.00
_cell.angle_beta   90.00
_cell.angle_gamma   90.00
#
_symmetry.space_group_name_H-M   'P 1'
#
loop_
_entity.id
_entity.type
_entity.pdbx_description
1 polymer ?
#
loop_
_entity_poly.entity_id
_entity_poly.type
_entity_poly.pdbx_seq_one_letter_code
_entity_poly.pdbx_strand_id
1 'polypeptide(L)'
;MRRFQLVLKTLWLLPLMTAMVLAIPSISQAKGPPSGKGGGSQTTTYSGDATAVDITLNTFLLGETKIVLSDTGQLPPSGGMLEDGISESVNTGLVDLGVSILSSSVTGSGDLTHASATVVGLELSVMDALTISASVLQANSSTQCQSDGPQGNSHIAQLVINGQDITVSGEPNQTVSIPGVASVIINEQILSGNTIETNALHVTLLSDGEPVLGLLDLGLDQLVSADVIISHTKAGITCGDTYVCPVKDFVTGGGQLEVAGGKISFGMVGGLKPNGLSGHFNAVDHRSDGPHIKGSSVSDYTLVDEVTRRLVYNCTGTNNSTCTVTVADRGEPGVNDSLMINSGTYDEGGTLARGNIQLHKPGQCDGGATDGGGSGKGGGKGGGKKK
;
A
#
# COMPACT_ATOMS: atom_id res chain seq x y z
N MET A 1 22.58 66.03 -12.62
CA MET A 1 21.85 64.86 -13.15
C MET A 1 20.65 64.59 -12.25
N ARG A 2 19.49 64.30 -12.87
CA ARG A 2 18.08 64.25 -12.39
C ARG A 2 17.91 63.46 -11.07
N ARG A 3 17.21 63.87 -9.98
CA ARG A 3 15.82 64.37 -9.72
C ARG A 3 14.74 63.44 -10.29
N PHE A 4 13.59 63.14 -9.69
CA PHE A 4 12.92 63.22 -8.38
C PHE A 4 11.61 62.40 -8.59
N GLN A 5 10.97 61.94 -7.52
CA GLN A 5 9.65 61.28 -7.38
C GLN A 5 8.62 61.35 -8.54
N LEU A 6 7.78 60.30 -8.69
CA LEU A 6 6.35 60.49 -8.97
C LEU A 6 5.47 59.34 -8.42
N VAL A 7 4.46 59.74 -7.65
CA VAL A 7 3.28 59.00 -7.18
C VAL A 7 2.11 59.38 -8.10
N LEU A 8 1.26 58.44 -8.54
CA LEU A 8 -0.14 58.70 -8.95
C LEU A 8 -0.90 57.37 -9.13
N LYS A 9 -1.80 57.00 -8.20
CA LYS A 9 -3.28 57.07 -8.30
C LYS A 9 -3.85 56.55 -9.64
N THR A 10 -4.56 55.42 -9.58
CA THR A 10 -5.59 55.06 -10.57
C THR A 10 -6.93 54.88 -9.86
N LEU A 11 -7.83 55.81 -10.19
CA LEU A 11 -9.23 55.89 -9.80
C LEU A 11 -10.08 54.93 -10.63
N TRP A 12 -11.20 54.56 -10.01
CA TRP A 12 -12.43 54.02 -10.61
C TRP A 12 -12.87 54.72 -11.90
N LEU A 13 -13.42 53.96 -12.86
CA LEU A 13 -14.43 54.42 -13.83
C LEU A 13 -15.15 53.22 -14.47
N LEU A 14 -16.46 53.09 -14.19
CA LEU A 14 -17.43 52.33 -14.98
C LEU A 14 -17.57 52.97 -16.38
N PRO A 15 -17.84 52.16 -17.41
CA PRO A 15 -18.71 52.59 -18.50
C PRO A 15 -19.97 51.73 -18.59
N LEU A 16 -21.10 52.42 -18.44
CA LEU A 16 -22.43 52.04 -18.88
C LEU A 16 -22.49 52.24 -20.40
N MET A 17 -22.76 51.22 -21.21
CA MET A 17 -23.11 51.38 -22.64
C MET A 17 -24.06 50.27 -23.11
N THR A 18 -25.35 50.61 -23.06
CA THR A 18 -26.34 50.55 -24.15
C THR A 18 -26.65 49.19 -24.82
N ALA A 19 -27.85 48.69 -24.52
CA ALA A 19 -28.52 47.64 -25.26
C ALA A 19 -28.96 48.13 -26.66
N MET A 20 -28.61 47.37 -27.70
CA MET A 20 -29.18 47.49 -29.04
C MET A 20 -29.90 46.20 -29.39
N VAL A 21 -31.23 46.28 -29.42
CA VAL A 21 -32.14 45.22 -29.86
C VAL A 21 -32.06 45.12 -31.38
N LEU A 22 -31.56 44.00 -31.90
CA LEU A 22 -31.72 43.60 -33.30
C LEU A 22 -32.68 42.41 -33.34
N ALA A 23 -33.88 42.67 -33.85
CA ALA A 23 -34.87 41.65 -34.17
C ALA A 23 -34.39 40.83 -35.37
N ILE A 24 -34.10 39.55 -35.15
CA ILE A 24 -33.80 38.58 -36.21
C ILE A 24 -35.08 37.75 -36.44
N PRO A 25 -35.55 37.58 -37.68
CA PRO A 25 -36.74 36.78 -37.94
C PRO A 25 -36.53 35.31 -37.59
N SER A 26 -37.51 34.75 -36.89
CA SER A 26 -37.58 33.37 -36.44
C SER A 26 -37.56 32.38 -37.61
N ILE A 27 -36.41 31.78 -37.88
CA ILE A 27 -36.34 30.52 -38.61
C ILE A 27 -36.60 29.41 -37.60
N SER A 28 -37.80 28.83 -37.63
CA SER A 28 -38.10 27.58 -36.93
C SER A 28 -37.22 26.48 -37.51
N GLN A 29 -36.06 26.24 -36.90
CA GLN A 29 -35.36 24.98 -37.09
C GLN A 29 -36.16 23.89 -36.40
N ALA A 30 -36.57 22.90 -37.18
CA ALA A 30 -37.16 21.67 -36.67
C ALA A 30 -36.26 21.12 -35.56
N LYS A 31 -36.86 20.86 -34.40
CA LYS A 31 -36.23 20.20 -33.26
C LYS A 31 -35.73 18.84 -33.75
N GLY A 32 -34.43 18.77 -34.07
CA GLY A 32 -33.76 17.49 -34.23
C GLY A 32 -34.02 16.63 -32.99
N PRO A 33 -34.08 15.30 -33.12
CA PRO A 33 -34.22 14.43 -31.96
C PRO A 33 -33.13 14.81 -30.94
N PRO A 34 -33.44 14.83 -29.63
CA PRO A 34 -32.46 15.16 -28.63
C PRO A 34 -31.22 14.29 -28.86
N SER A 35 -30.05 14.92 -28.83
CA SER A 35 -28.76 14.23 -28.84
C SER A 35 -28.86 13.07 -27.87
N GLY A 36 -28.86 11.85 -28.40
CA GLY A 36 -28.82 10.66 -27.56
C GLY A 36 -27.63 10.81 -26.62
N LYS A 37 -27.84 10.64 -25.32
CA LYS A 37 -26.75 10.33 -24.41
C LYS A 37 -26.14 9.03 -24.93
N GLY A 38 -25.12 9.14 -25.78
CA GLY A 38 -24.12 8.11 -25.96
C GLY A 38 -23.32 8.06 -24.67
N GLY A 39 -23.93 7.54 -23.61
CA GLY A 39 -23.19 7.15 -22.41
C GLY A 39 -22.38 5.94 -22.79
N GLY A 40 -21.16 6.15 -23.29
CA GLY A 40 -20.19 5.07 -23.34
C GLY A 40 -19.96 4.60 -21.92
N SER A 41 -20.14 3.31 -21.68
CA SER A 41 -19.80 2.71 -20.40
C SER A 41 -18.32 2.99 -20.11
N GLN A 42 -18.05 3.54 -18.93
CA GLN A 42 -16.72 3.81 -18.44
C GLN A 42 -16.30 2.60 -17.60
N THR A 43 -15.23 1.93 -17.97
CA THR A 43 -14.69 0.85 -17.15
C THR A 43 -13.87 1.44 -16.01
N THR A 44 -14.05 0.92 -14.80
CA THR A 44 -13.23 1.27 -13.63
C THR A 44 -11.76 0.98 -13.93
N THR A 45 -10.89 1.94 -13.61
CA THR A 45 -9.44 1.80 -13.74
C THR A 45 -8.74 1.98 -12.40
N TYR A 46 -7.59 1.35 -12.27
CA TYR A 46 -6.84 1.28 -11.01
C TYR A 46 -5.45 1.88 -11.19
N SER A 47 -4.84 2.32 -10.09
CA SER A 47 -3.45 2.76 -10.05
C SER A 47 -2.89 2.53 -8.66
N GLY A 48 -1.58 2.37 -8.55
CA GLY A 48 -0.94 2.14 -7.27
C GLY A 48 0.34 1.35 -7.42
N ASP A 49 1.04 1.23 -6.31
CA ASP A 49 2.30 0.52 -6.16
C ASP A 49 2.57 0.33 -4.67
N ALA A 50 3.54 -0.53 -4.34
CA ALA A 50 3.99 -0.77 -2.99
C ALA A 50 5.49 -1.09 -2.98
N THR A 51 6.22 -0.46 -2.06
CA THR A 51 7.67 -0.61 -1.92
C THR A 51 8.01 -0.79 -0.45
N ALA A 52 8.77 -1.84 -0.09
CA ALA A 52 9.06 -2.10 1.31
C ALA A 52 10.17 -1.19 1.85
N VAL A 53 11.20 -0.92 1.03
CA VAL A 53 12.30 -0.01 1.35
C VAL A 53 12.65 0.81 0.11
N ASP A 54 12.59 2.14 0.21
CA ASP A 54 13.19 3.09 -0.74
C ASP A 54 14.10 4.04 0.05
N ILE A 55 15.40 3.97 -0.20
CA ILE A 55 16.40 4.86 0.40
C ILE A 55 17.12 5.58 -0.72
N THR A 56 17.06 6.91 -0.70
CA THR A 56 17.79 7.77 -1.61
C THR A 56 18.79 8.61 -0.83
N LEU A 57 20.06 8.42 -1.11
CA LEU A 57 21.18 9.17 -0.54
C LEU A 57 21.78 10.07 -1.60
N ASN A 58 21.97 11.34 -1.26
CA ASN A 58 22.73 12.26 -2.09
C ASN A 58 23.97 12.68 -1.32
N THR A 59 25.15 12.39 -1.87
CA THR A 59 26.41 12.87 -1.31
C THR A 59 27.16 13.69 -2.36
N PHE A 60 27.86 14.72 -1.93
CA PHE A 60 28.64 15.57 -2.83
C PHE A 60 29.72 14.80 -3.61
N LEU A 61 30.32 13.78 -2.99
CA LEU A 61 31.44 13.04 -3.57
C LEU A 61 31.01 11.89 -4.48
N LEU A 62 29.94 11.17 -4.13
CA LEU A 62 29.52 9.95 -4.82
C LEU A 62 28.25 10.14 -5.66
N GLY A 63 27.59 11.31 -5.55
CA GLY A 63 26.31 11.57 -6.20
C GLY A 63 25.16 10.84 -5.51
N GLU A 64 24.13 10.51 -6.28
CA GLU A 64 22.95 9.79 -5.82
C GLU A 64 23.26 8.29 -5.69
N THR A 65 22.89 7.72 -4.55
CA THR A 65 22.85 6.27 -4.31
C THR A 65 21.43 5.90 -3.93
N LYS A 66 20.82 4.99 -4.70
CA LYS A 66 19.44 4.53 -4.48
C LYS A 66 19.41 3.05 -4.11
N ILE A 67 18.67 2.70 -3.07
CA ILE A 67 18.39 1.34 -2.64
C ILE A 67 16.87 1.17 -2.67
N VAL A 68 16.37 0.30 -3.55
CA VAL A 68 14.93 -0.02 -3.66
C VAL A 68 14.78 -1.52 -3.54
N LEU A 69 14.05 -1.98 -2.52
CA LEU A 69 13.84 -3.39 -2.25
C LEU A 69 12.35 -3.71 -2.13
N SER A 70 11.94 -4.85 -2.68
CA SER A 70 10.55 -5.33 -2.66
C SER A 70 9.59 -4.29 -3.24
N ASP A 71 9.76 -3.99 -4.53
CA ASP A 71 8.97 -3.01 -5.30
C ASP A 71 8.05 -3.75 -6.28
N THR A 72 6.74 -3.53 -6.17
CA THR A 72 5.77 -4.15 -7.08
C THR A 72 5.78 -3.57 -8.48
N GLY A 73 6.33 -2.38 -8.65
CA GLY A 73 6.08 -1.50 -9.78
C GLY A 73 4.64 -1.02 -9.84
N GLN A 74 4.33 -0.27 -10.89
CA GLN A 74 3.01 0.35 -11.08
C GLN A 74 1.95 -0.68 -11.53
N LEU A 75 0.82 -0.69 -10.82
CA LEU A 75 -0.35 -1.47 -11.19
C LEU A 75 -0.92 -1.01 -12.55
N PRO A 76 -1.18 -1.93 -13.49
CA PRO A 76 -1.84 -1.60 -14.76
C PRO A 76 -3.24 -1.02 -14.54
N PRO A 77 -3.71 -0.09 -15.40
CA PRO A 77 -5.06 0.46 -15.31
C PRO A 77 -6.18 -0.57 -15.41
N SER A 78 -5.91 -1.75 -15.98
CA SER A 78 -6.85 -2.89 -16.03
C SER A 78 -7.00 -3.62 -14.70
N GLY A 79 -6.20 -3.28 -13.70
CA GLY A 79 -6.14 -3.98 -12.41
C GLY A 79 -5.30 -5.25 -12.50
N GLY A 80 -5.50 -6.13 -11.53
CA GLY A 80 -4.68 -7.32 -11.31
C GLY A 80 -4.08 -7.29 -9.92
N MET A 81 -3.05 -8.11 -9.72
CA MET A 81 -2.29 -8.18 -8.49
C MET A 81 -0.83 -8.34 -8.85
N LEU A 82 -0.01 -7.42 -8.34
CA LEU A 82 1.45 -7.43 -8.38
C LEU A 82 1.98 -7.60 -6.95
N GLU A 83 3.10 -8.29 -6.83
CA GLU A 83 3.73 -8.60 -5.55
C GLU A 83 5.23 -8.77 -5.71
N ASP A 84 5.94 -8.50 -4.63
CA ASP A 84 7.34 -8.87 -4.44
C ASP A 84 7.57 -9.21 -2.95
N GLY A 85 8.47 -10.15 -2.68
CA GLY A 85 8.67 -10.69 -1.35
C GLY A 85 10.02 -11.36 -1.20
N ILE A 86 10.85 -10.81 -0.31
CA ILE A 86 12.26 -11.20 -0.15
C ILE A 86 12.71 -11.11 1.30
N SER A 87 13.91 -11.65 1.57
CA SER A 87 14.67 -11.36 2.78
C SER A 87 16.05 -10.95 2.33
N GLU A 88 16.56 -9.84 2.84
CA GLU A 88 17.75 -9.22 2.29
C GLU A 88 18.59 -8.53 3.36
N SER A 89 19.88 -8.41 3.08
CA SER A 89 20.81 -7.56 3.81
C SER A 89 21.61 -6.76 2.79
N VAL A 90 21.67 -5.44 2.95
CA VAL A 90 22.39 -4.53 2.06
C VAL A 90 23.44 -3.80 2.86
N ASN A 91 24.69 -3.80 2.39
CA ASN A 91 25.76 -2.98 2.96
C ASN A 91 26.47 -2.25 1.82
N THR A 92 26.34 -0.93 1.79
CA THR A 92 26.97 -0.06 0.78
C THR A 92 28.17 0.72 1.33
N GLY A 93 28.54 0.50 2.60
CA GLY A 93 29.47 1.33 3.35
C GLY A 93 28.90 2.68 3.82
N LEU A 94 27.80 3.16 3.22
CA LEU A 94 27.02 4.31 3.68
C LEU A 94 25.68 3.92 4.27
N VAL A 95 25.13 2.78 3.86
CA VAL A 95 23.91 2.20 4.41
C VAL A 95 24.24 0.79 4.84
N ASP A 96 23.84 0.44 6.06
CA ASP A 96 23.77 -0.93 6.52
C ASP A 96 22.30 -1.25 6.83
N LEU A 97 21.71 -2.17 6.08
CA LEU A 97 20.31 -2.55 6.17
C LEU A 97 20.22 -4.06 6.37
N GLY A 98 19.67 -4.46 7.50
CA GLY A 98 19.25 -5.83 7.79
C GLY A 98 17.74 -5.90 7.93
N VAL A 99 17.10 -6.84 7.22
CA VAL A 99 15.67 -7.11 7.34
C VAL A 99 15.42 -8.62 7.37
N SER A 100 14.48 -9.06 8.22
CA SER A 100 14.09 -10.47 8.23
C SER A 100 13.16 -10.79 7.05
N ILE A 101 12.19 -9.92 6.79
CA ILE A 101 11.18 -10.09 5.75
C ILE A 101 10.85 -8.73 5.14
N LEU A 102 10.74 -8.70 3.81
CA LEU A 102 10.08 -7.66 3.02
C LEU A 102 8.93 -8.31 2.25
N SER A 103 7.80 -7.62 2.20
CA SER A 103 6.62 -8.08 1.47
C SER A 103 5.83 -6.87 0.97
N SER A 104 5.67 -6.75 -0.34
CA SER A 104 4.89 -5.69 -0.98
C SER A 104 3.85 -6.29 -1.91
N SER A 105 2.67 -5.68 -1.97
CA SER A 105 1.63 -6.08 -2.89
C SER A 105 0.72 -4.91 -3.22
N VAL A 106 0.22 -4.90 -4.45
CA VAL A 106 -0.85 -3.99 -4.90
C VAL A 106 -1.86 -4.77 -5.73
N THR A 107 -3.13 -4.58 -5.42
CA THR A 107 -4.26 -5.23 -6.07
C THR A 107 -5.31 -4.20 -6.48
N GLY A 108 -5.74 -4.24 -7.74
CA GLY A 108 -6.91 -3.51 -8.23
C GLY A 108 -7.90 -4.47 -8.86
N SER A 109 -9.12 -4.48 -8.35
CA SER A 109 -10.19 -5.37 -8.83
C SER A 109 -11.55 -4.87 -8.38
N GLY A 110 -12.57 -5.07 -9.20
CA GLY A 110 -13.92 -4.63 -8.89
C GLY A 110 -13.99 -3.15 -8.55
N ASP A 111 -14.54 -2.84 -7.38
CA ASP A 111 -14.62 -1.50 -6.84
C ASP A 111 -13.47 -1.13 -5.89
N LEU A 112 -12.39 -1.92 -5.82
CA LEU A 112 -11.30 -1.79 -4.84
C LEU A 112 -9.92 -1.68 -5.49
N THR A 113 -9.13 -0.71 -5.03
CA THR A 113 -7.66 -0.79 -5.07
C THR A 113 -7.13 -0.87 -3.65
N HIS A 114 -6.24 -1.81 -3.38
CA HIS A 114 -5.55 -1.96 -2.11
C HIS A 114 -4.05 -2.21 -2.33
N ALA A 115 -3.21 -1.54 -1.55
CA ALA A 115 -1.78 -1.75 -1.51
C ALA A 115 -1.33 -1.97 -0.06
N SER A 116 -0.39 -2.90 0.12
CA SER A 116 0.19 -3.27 1.41
C SER A 116 1.70 -3.45 1.26
N ALA A 117 2.48 -2.83 2.14
CA ALA A 117 3.92 -3.05 2.25
C ALA A 117 4.26 -3.36 3.71
N THR A 118 5.07 -4.38 3.95
CA THR A 118 5.48 -4.83 5.29
C THR A 118 6.98 -5.10 5.35
N VAL A 119 7.62 -4.57 6.38
CA VAL A 119 8.99 -4.87 6.80
C VAL A 119 8.96 -5.49 8.19
N VAL A 120 9.65 -6.62 8.37
CA VAL A 120 9.77 -7.30 9.68
C VAL A 120 11.23 -7.39 10.08
N GLY A 121 11.53 -6.99 11.32
CA GLY A 121 12.86 -7.01 11.91
C GLY A 121 13.82 -6.08 11.17
N LEU A 122 13.47 -4.80 11.07
CA LEU A 122 14.31 -3.75 10.49
C LEU A 122 15.46 -3.42 11.44
N GLU A 123 16.66 -3.41 10.90
CA GLU A 123 17.86 -2.80 11.46
C GLU A 123 18.50 -1.95 10.35
N LEU A 124 18.52 -0.63 10.50
CA LEU A 124 19.02 0.30 9.48
C LEU A 124 20.00 1.27 10.14
N SER A 125 21.19 1.40 9.56
CA SER A 125 22.14 2.49 9.81
C SER A 125 22.33 3.28 8.51
N VAL A 126 22.19 4.59 8.60
CA VAL A 126 22.49 5.53 7.50
C VAL A 126 23.63 6.43 7.95
N MET A 127 24.78 6.24 7.30
CA MET A 127 26.01 7.03 7.47
C MET A 127 26.50 7.12 8.92
N ASP A 128 26.15 6.14 9.75
CA ASP A 128 26.38 6.09 11.20
C ASP A 128 25.80 7.29 11.98
N ALA A 129 25.04 8.17 11.33
CA ALA A 129 24.40 9.34 11.93
C ALA A 129 22.97 9.04 12.40
N LEU A 130 22.32 8.08 11.73
CA LEU A 130 20.95 7.68 12.00
C LEU A 130 20.87 6.15 12.07
N THR A 131 20.38 5.65 13.20
CA THR A 131 20.02 4.24 13.37
C THR A 131 18.53 4.13 13.60
N ILE A 132 17.89 3.18 12.92
CA ILE A 132 16.46 2.88 13.02
C ILE A 132 16.32 1.38 13.19
N SER A 133 15.56 0.96 14.21
CA SER A 133 15.11 -0.43 14.29
C SER A 133 13.62 -0.52 14.60
N ALA A 134 12.99 -1.58 14.10
CA ALA A 134 11.60 -1.88 14.41
C ALA A 134 11.30 -3.36 14.17
N SER A 135 10.42 -3.91 15.00
CA SER A 135 10.00 -5.30 14.87
C SER A 135 9.08 -5.51 13.67
N VAL A 136 8.12 -4.61 13.46
CA VAL A 136 7.23 -4.62 12.29
C VAL A 136 6.96 -3.17 11.89
N LEU A 137 7.04 -2.87 10.59
CA LEU A 137 6.40 -1.72 9.98
C LEU A 137 5.50 -2.23 8.86
N GLN A 138 4.25 -1.83 8.87
CA GLN A 138 3.32 -2.10 7.79
C GLN A 138 2.60 -0.81 7.43
N ALA A 139 2.41 -0.57 6.14
CA ALA A 139 1.51 0.46 5.62
C ALA A 139 0.45 -0.19 4.73
N ASN A 140 -0.76 0.34 4.79
CA ASN A 140 -1.88 -0.04 3.95
C ASN A 140 -2.52 1.21 3.35
N SER A 141 -2.86 1.13 2.06
CA SER A 141 -3.58 2.15 1.31
C SER A 141 -4.75 1.49 0.60
N SER A 142 -5.96 2.04 0.74
CA SER A 142 -7.17 1.50 0.12
C SER A 142 -8.04 2.60 -0.47
N THR A 143 -8.60 2.35 -1.65
CA THR A 143 -9.58 3.23 -2.29
C THR A 143 -10.71 2.40 -2.84
N GLN A 144 -11.95 2.88 -2.69
CA GLN A 144 -13.15 2.18 -3.14
C GLN A 144 -14.12 3.10 -3.88
N CYS A 145 -14.98 2.53 -4.75
CA CYS A 145 -15.92 3.32 -5.53
C CYS A 145 -17.21 3.71 -4.81
N GLN A 146 -17.50 3.14 -3.65
CA GLN A 146 -18.75 3.40 -2.93
C GLN A 146 -18.47 3.54 -1.41
N SER A 147 -18.95 4.67 -0.88
CA SER A 147 -19.02 5.10 0.53
C SER A 147 -17.76 5.50 1.29
N ASP A 148 -16.60 4.88 1.08
CA ASP A 148 -15.39 5.26 1.81
C ASP A 148 -14.38 5.89 0.84
N GLY A 149 -14.08 7.18 1.07
CA GLY A 149 -12.99 7.85 0.37
C GLY A 149 -11.65 7.16 0.66
N PRO A 150 -10.56 7.56 0.00
CA PRO A 150 -9.26 6.94 0.20
C PRO A 150 -8.87 6.82 1.68
N GLN A 151 -8.46 5.62 2.11
CA GLN A 151 -8.07 5.28 3.48
C GLN A 151 -6.60 4.87 3.51
N GLY A 152 -5.86 5.41 4.47
CA GLY A 152 -4.50 5.00 4.78
C GLY A 152 -4.38 4.62 6.25
N ASN A 153 -3.52 3.65 6.56
CA ASN A 153 -3.12 3.37 7.93
C ASN A 153 -1.76 2.68 7.97
N SER A 154 -1.09 2.75 9.12
CA SER A 154 0.12 1.98 9.39
C SER A 154 0.04 1.24 10.72
N HIS A 155 0.78 0.13 10.81
CA HIS A 155 0.99 -0.62 12.03
C HIS A 155 2.49 -0.74 12.28
N ILE A 156 2.97 -0.17 13.38
CA ILE A 156 4.40 -0.09 13.68
C ILE A 156 4.63 -0.57 15.11
N ALA A 157 5.55 -1.52 15.27
CA ALA A 157 5.84 -2.14 16.56
C ALA A 157 7.32 -1.98 16.93
N GLN A 158 7.57 -1.48 18.14
CA GLN A 158 8.91 -1.30 18.72
C GLN A 158 9.83 -0.43 17.87
N LEU A 159 9.36 0.75 17.45
CA LEU A 159 10.20 1.70 16.74
C LEU A 159 11.22 2.33 17.69
N VAL A 160 12.50 2.18 17.36
CA VAL A 160 13.63 2.80 18.05
C VAL A 160 14.41 3.62 17.04
N ILE A 161 14.73 4.86 17.37
CA ILE A 161 15.56 5.74 16.54
C ILE A 161 16.70 6.28 17.40
N ASN A 162 17.95 6.10 16.97
CA ASN A 162 19.15 6.49 17.72
C ASN A 162 19.16 5.97 19.18
N GLY A 163 18.67 4.75 19.37
CA GLY A 163 18.56 4.12 20.69
C GLY A 163 17.43 4.64 21.58
N GLN A 164 16.60 5.57 21.09
CA GLN A 164 15.43 6.08 21.80
C GLN A 164 14.15 5.42 21.29
N ASP A 165 13.35 4.87 22.21
CA ASP A 165 12.01 4.37 21.91
C ASP A 165 11.10 5.52 21.45
N ILE A 166 10.50 5.35 20.29
CA ILE A 166 9.54 6.30 19.73
C ILE A 166 8.13 5.78 19.96
N THR A 167 7.31 6.59 20.65
CA THR A 167 5.89 6.27 20.84
C THR A 167 5.13 6.51 19.55
N VAL A 168 4.50 5.47 19.01
CA VAL A 168 3.63 5.55 17.83
C VAL A 168 2.19 5.76 18.31
N SER A 169 1.58 6.89 17.97
CA SER A 169 0.21 7.22 18.39
C SER A 169 -0.84 6.48 17.56
N GLY A 170 -0.51 6.10 16.32
CA GLY A 170 -1.45 5.58 15.32
C GLY A 170 -2.18 6.69 14.55
N GLU A 171 -2.08 7.95 14.97
CA GLU A 171 -2.67 9.08 14.25
C GLU A 171 -1.94 9.33 12.92
N PRO A 172 -2.65 9.76 11.86
CA PRO A 172 -2.02 10.15 10.60
C PRO A 172 -1.02 11.30 10.78
N ASN A 173 0.10 11.22 10.04
CA ASN A 173 1.11 12.27 9.93
C ASN A 173 1.73 12.70 11.28
N GLN A 174 1.98 11.76 12.18
CA GLN A 174 2.69 12.03 13.43
C GLN A 174 4.13 12.46 13.11
N THR A 175 4.55 13.62 13.61
CA THR A 175 5.92 14.11 13.43
C THR A 175 6.79 13.86 14.65
N VAL A 176 8.04 13.48 14.42
CA VAL A 176 9.08 13.32 15.44
C VAL A 176 10.35 14.00 14.94
N SER A 177 10.89 14.92 15.72
CA SER A 177 12.18 15.55 15.43
C SER A 177 13.28 14.79 16.16
N ILE A 178 14.34 14.44 15.43
CA ILE A 178 15.60 13.94 15.97
C ILE A 178 16.58 15.12 15.91
N PRO A 179 16.81 15.83 17.04
CA PRO A 179 17.55 17.10 17.02
C PRO A 179 18.93 16.96 16.37
N GLY A 180 19.22 17.80 15.37
CA GLY A 180 20.51 17.82 14.70
C GLY A 180 20.74 16.69 13.68
N VAL A 181 19.72 15.86 13.40
CA VAL A 181 19.90 14.64 12.59
C VAL A 181 18.78 14.46 11.56
N ALA A 182 17.51 14.45 11.99
CA ALA A 182 16.42 14.01 11.11
C ALA A 182 15.05 14.59 11.49
N SER A 183 14.18 14.69 10.49
CA SER A 183 12.74 14.80 10.67
C SER A 183 12.09 13.49 10.26
N VAL A 184 11.19 13.00 11.09
CA VAL A 184 10.50 11.72 10.90
C VAL A 184 9.00 11.98 10.85
N ILE A 185 8.33 11.42 9.85
CA ILE A 185 6.88 11.37 9.74
C ILE A 185 6.46 9.90 9.83
N ILE A 186 5.62 9.60 10.80
CA ILE A 186 5.06 8.28 11.08
C ILE A 186 3.61 8.26 10.60
N ASN A 187 3.21 7.16 9.96
CA ASN A 187 1.88 7.03 9.36
C ASN A 187 1.58 8.22 8.43
N GLU A 188 2.53 8.56 7.57
CA GLU A 188 2.35 9.65 6.62
C GLU A 188 1.25 9.28 5.65
N GLN A 189 0.26 10.15 5.49
CA GLN A 189 -0.90 9.93 4.62
C GLN A 189 -1.10 11.15 3.73
N ILE A 190 -0.99 10.94 2.41
CA ILE A 190 -1.08 11.98 1.40
C ILE A 190 -2.27 11.69 0.48
N LEU A 191 -3.31 12.51 0.61
CA LEU A 191 -4.55 12.40 -0.17
C LEU A 191 -4.48 13.26 -1.43
N SER A 192 -4.75 12.65 -2.59
CA SER A 192 -4.84 13.35 -3.88
C SER A 192 -6.00 12.81 -4.71
N GLY A 193 -7.14 13.51 -4.65
CA GLY A 193 -8.38 13.07 -5.32
C GLY A 193 -8.84 11.73 -4.76
N ASN A 194 -8.94 10.71 -5.62
CA ASN A 194 -9.30 9.34 -5.23
C ASN A 194 -8.06 8.43 -5.14
N THR A 195 -6.94 8.99 -4.71
CA THR A 195 -5.67 8.30 -4.48
C THR A 195 -5.19 8.64 -3.07
N ILE A 196 -4.68 7.63 -2.37
CA ILE A 196 -3.97 7.77 -1.10
C ILE A 196 -2.58 7.14 -1.25
N GLU A 197 -1.58 7.86 -0.74
CA GLU A 197 -0.25 7.34 -0.49
C GLU A 197 -0.06 7.26 1.03
N THR A 198 0.45 6.12 1.51
CA THR A 198 0.73 5.88 2.92
C THR A 198 2.13 5.35 3.11
N ASN A 199 2.94 6.04 3.93
CA ASN A 199 4.24 5.57 4.38
C ASN A 199 4.16 5.20 5.86
N ALA A 200 4.64 4.02 6.24
CA ALA A 200 4.74 3.70 7.67
C ALA A 200 5.76 4.63 8.35
N LEU A 201 6.92 4.79 7.71
CA LEU A 201 7.97 5.70 8.16
C LEU A 201 8.56 6.45 6.98
N HIS A 202 8.60 7.77 7.08
CA HIS A 202 9.31 8.66 6.15
C HIS A 202 10.30 9.49 6.96
N VAL A 203 11.59 9.30 6.72
CA VAL A 203 12.67 10.02 7.40
C VAL A 203 13.44 10.83 6.40
N THR A 204 13.47 12.13 6.62
CA THR A 204 14.35 13.05 5.91
C THR A 204 15.50 13.37 6.85
N LEU A 205 16.72 12.97 6.49
CA LEU A 205 17.90 13.48 7.18
C LEU A 205 17.93 14.99 7.00
N LEU A 206 17.98 15.69 8.12
CA LEU A 206 18.17 17.11 8.10
C LEU A 206 19.59 17.33 7.59
N SER A 207 19.70 18.04 6.47
CA SER A 207 20.94 18.68 6.05
C SER A 207 21.05 19.95 6.89
N ASP A 208 21.41 19.82 8.17
CA ASP A 208 21.30 20.97 9.06
C ASP A 208 22.23 22.09 8.60
N GLY A 209 21.68 23.29 8.50
CA GLY A 209 22.40 24.56 8.65
C GLY A 209 23.03 24.75 10.04
N GLU A 210 23.26 23.66 10.78
CA GLU A 210 24.16 23.59 11.93
C GLU A 210 25.32 22.66 11.56
N PRO A 211 26.56 23.14 11.68
CA PRO A 211 27.74 22.56 11.04
C PRO A 211 28.04 21.15 11.54
N VAL A 212 27.85 20.17 10.66
CA VAL A 212 28.51 18.87 10.79
C VAL A 212 30.02 19.13 10.76
N LEU A 213 30.73 18.72 11.83
CA LEU A 213 32.19 18.66 11.92
C LEU A 213 32.97 20.00 11.86
N GLY A 214 32.43 21.10 12.39
CA GLY A 214 33.22 22.35 12.52
C GLY A 214 33.68 22.94 11.18
N LEU A 215 33.04 22.54 10.07
CA LEU A 215 33.29 23.05 8.71
C LEU A 215 32.56 24.37 8.44
N LEU A 216 32.34 25.18 9.49
CA LEU A 216 31.53 26.39 9.56
C LEU A 216 31.84 27.50 8.54
N ASP A 217 32.89 27.38 7.74
CA ASP A 217 33.41 28.51 6.97
C ASP A 217 33.45 28.29 5.44
N LEU A 218 32.88 27.18 4.95
CA LEU A 218 32.93 26.85 3.50
C LEU A 218 31.58 26.86 2.76
N GLY A 219 30.45 27.10 3.43
CA GLY A 219 29.12 27.12 2.77
C GLY A 219 28.75 25.76 2.15
N LEU A 220 29.05 24.68 2.88
CA LEU A 220 28.90 23.28 2.47
C LEU A 220 27.80 22.56 3.27
N ASP A 221 26.84 23.32 3.78
CA ASP A 221 25.63 22.92 4.51
C ASP A 221 24.67 22.02 3.70
N GLN A 222 25.04 21.66 2.47
CA GLN A 222 24.26 20.85 1.52
C GLN A 222 25.03 19.63 0.98
N LEU A 223 26.11 19.19 1.64
CA LEU A 223 26.96 18.09 1.11
C LEU A 223 26.30 16.71 1.14
N VAL A 224 25.32 16.50 2.01
CA VAL A 224 24.69 15.19 2.22
C VAL A 224 23.21 15.39 2.53
N SER A 225 22.35 14.60 1.88
CA SER A 225 20.96 14.38 2.30
C SER A 225 20.59 12.91 2.15
N ALA A 226 19.64 12.45 2.95
CA ALA A 226 19.01 11.15 2.76
C ALA A 226 17.50 11.27 2.91
N ASP A 227 16.81 10.52 2.08
CA ASP A 227 15.39 10.28 2.17
C ASP A 227 15.18 8.78 2.34
N VAL A 228 14.51 8.40 3.42
CA VAL A 228 14.29 7.00 3.81
C VAL A 228 12.80 6.77 3.95
N ILE A 229 12.24 5.95 3.07
CA ILE A 229 10.85 5.54 3.09
C ILE A 229 10.80 4.04 3.39
N ILE A 230 10.14 3.68 4.48
CA ILE A 230 9.92 2.28 4.88
C ILE A 230 8.42 1.99 4.83
N SER A 231 8.08 0.91 4.12
CA SER A 231 6.71 0.48 3.81
C SER A 231 5.89 1.60 3.17
N HIS A 232 6.16 1.85 1.89
CA HIS A 232 5.38 2.70 1.01
C HIS A 232 4.21 1.93 0.40
N THR A 233 3.04 2.57 0.34
CA THR A 233 1.90 2.08 -0.42
C THR A 233 1.19 3.21 -1.11
N LYS A 234 0.64 2.91 -2.29
CA LYS A 234 -0.22 3.80 -3.03
C LYS A 234 -1.41 3.04 -3.58
N ALA A 235 -2.60 3.58 -3.38
CA ALA A 235 -3.83 3.05 -3.97
C ALA A 235 -4.63 4.20 -4.59
N GLY A 236 -5.00 4.04 -5.85
CA GLY A 236 -5.88 4.94 -6.57
C GLY A 236 -6.88 4.17 -7.42
N ILE A 237 -8.07 4.77 -7.61
CA ILE A 237 -9.12 4.19 -8.42
C ILE A 237 -9.93 5.29 -9.13
N THR A 238 -10.20 5.09 -10.41
CA THR A 238 -11.13 5.93 -11.19
C THR A 238 -12.39 5.12 -11.44
N CYS A 239 -13.48 5.52 -10.80
CA CYS A 239 -14.71 4.75 -10.79
C CYS A 239 -15.50 4.91 -12.08
N GLY A 240 -15.75 3.77 -12.73
CA GLY A 240 -16.62 3.63 -13.87
C GLY A 240 -18.01 3.10 -13.51
N ASP A 241 -18.81 2.78 -14.52
CA ASP A 241 -20.07 2.05 -14.40
C ASP A 241 -19.94 0.56 -14.74
N THR A 242 -18.78 0.15 -15.28
CA THR A 242 -18.41 -1.25 -15.52
C THR A 242 -17.18 -1.64 -14.70
N TYR A 243 -17.24 -2.80 -14.05
CA TYR A 243 -16.17 -3.34 -13.21
C TYR A 243 -15.50 -4.54 -13.88
N VAL A 244 -14.19 -4.68 -13.68
CA VAL A 244 -13.42 -5.87 -14.07
C VAL A 244 -12.89 -6.54 -12.82
N CYS A 245 -12.94 -7.87 -12.79
CA CYS A 245 -12.64 -8.65 -11.59
C CYS A 245 -11.45 -9.59 -11.78
N PRO A 246 -10.23 -9.05 -12.01
CA PRO A 246 -9.04 -9.86 -12.17
C PRO A 246 -8.62 -10.59 -10.87
N VAL A 247 -9.16 -10.19 -9.71
CA VAL A 247 -8.95 -10.84 -8.40
C VAL A 247 -10.29 -10.92 -7.66
N LYS A 248 -10.63 -12.09 -7.12
CA LYS A 248 -11.92 -12.34 -6.46
C LYS A 248 -11.83 -12.27 -4.93
N ASP A 249 -10.73 -12.73 -4.36
CA ASP A 249 -10.49 -12.78 -2.92
C ASP A 249 -8.97 -12.78 -2.74
N PHE A 250 -8.44 -12.01 -1.79
CA PHE A 250 -7.02 -12.02 -1.51
C PHE A 250 -6.74 -11.67 -0.05
N VAL A 251 -5.59 -12.12 0.44
CA VAL A 251 -5.12 -11.86 1.79
C VAL A 251 -3.71 -11.28 1.72
N THR A 252 -3.47 -10.23 2.50
CA THR A 252 -2.14 -9.65 2.72
C THR A 252 -1.78 -9.79 4.20
N GLY A 253 -0.50 -9.81 4.52
CA GLY A 253 -0.10 -9.72 5.92
C GLY A 253 1.38 -9.91 6.16
N GLY A 254 1.79 -9.59 7.37
CA GLY A 254 3.13 -9.83 7.85
C GLY A 254 3.25 -9.44 9.31
N GLY A 255 4.25 -10.01 9.98
CA GLY A 255 4.36 -9.85 11.42
C GLY A 255 5.29 -10.85 12.07
N GLN A 256 5.06 -11.04 13.36
CA GLN A 256 5.84 -11.95 14.20
C GLN A 256 4.92 -12.84 15.04
N LEU A 257 5.31 -14.10 15.17
CA LEU A 257 4.81 -15.04 16.17
C LEU A 257 5.84 -15.21 17.27
N GLU A 258 5.39 -15.29 18.52
CA GLU A 258 6.20 -15.82 19.62
C GLU A 258 5.95 -17.34 19.70
N VAL A 259 7.01 -18.12 19.63
CA VAL A 259 6.96 -19.60 19.73
C VAL A 259 7.83 -20.09 20.87
N ALA A 260 7.65 -21.35 21.27
CA ALA A 260 8.49 -21.90 22.33
C ALA A 260 9.98 -21.85 21.93
N GLY A 261 10.77 -21.08 22.67
CA GLY A 261 12.20 -20.95 22.47
C GLY A 261 12.64 -19.97 21.39
N GLY A 262 11.75 -19.20 20.78
CA GLY A 262 12.12 -18.20 19.78
C GLY A 262 10.95 -17.42 19.20
N LYS A 263 11.18 -16.80 18.04
CA LYS A 263 10.19 -16.04 17.29
C LYS A 263 10.23 -16.43 15.82
N ILE A 264 9.12 -16.25 15.12
CA ILE A 264 9.02 -16.43 13.68
C ILE A 264 8.59 -15.10 13.06
N SER A 265 9.39 -14.58 12.14
CA SER A 265 9.00 -13.44 11.30
C SER A 265 8.36 -13.95 10.02
N PHE A 266 7.29 -13.32 9.52
CA PHE A 266 6.69 -13.70 8.25
C PHE A 266 6.15 -12.49 7.46
N GLY A 267 5.95 -12.71 6.18
CA GLY A 267 5.29 -11.78 5.25
C GLY A 267 4.72 -12.57 4.09
N MET A 268 3.53 -12.16 3.64
CA MET A 268 2.79 -12.93 2.66
C MET A 268 1.76 -12.11 1.90
N VAL A 269 1.45 -12.64 0.73
CA VAL A 269 0.23 -12.32 0.00
C VAL A 269 -0.28 -13.59 -0.67
N GLY A 270 -1.59 -13.69 -0.84
CA GLY A 270 -2.15 -14.70 -1.72
C GLY A 270 -3.49 -14.28 -2.26
N GLY A 271 -3.67 -14.45 -3.57
CA GLY A 271 -4.86 -14.00 -4.28
C GLY A 271 -5.46 -15.09 -5.17
N LEU A 272 -6.79 -15.15 -5.13
CA LEU A 272 -7.63 -15.94 -6.02
C LEU A 272 -8.01 -15.11 -7.25
N LYS A 273 -7.46 -15.45 -8.42
CA LYS A 273 -7.80 -14.82 -9.71
C LYS A 273 -8.84 -15.70 -10.45
N PRO A 274 -9.64 -15.16 -11.39
CA PRO A 274 -10.58 -15.98 -12.17
C PRO A 274 -9.96 -17.16 -12.89
N ASN A 275 -8.69 -17.04 -13.30
CA ASN A 275 -7.98 -18.03 -14.12
C ASN A 275 -6.63 -18.48 -13.49
N GLY A 276 -6.43 -18.29 -12.18
CA GLY A 276 -5.17 -18.68 -11.54
C GLY A 276 -5.02 -18.18 -10.11
N LEU A 277 -3.86 -18.45 -9.53
CA LEU A 277 -3.48 -18.01 -8.20
C LEU A 277 -2.17 -17.22 -8.29
N SER A 278 -1.92 -16.34 -7.33
CA SER A 278 -0.66 -15.61 -7.22
C SER A 278 -0.35 -15.28 -5.78
N GLY A 279 0.93 -15.01 -5.51
CA GLY A 279 1.41 -14.54 -4.23
C GLY A 279 2.63 -15.32 -3.76
N HIS A 280 3.29 -14.73 -2.78
CA HIS A 280 4.46 -15.26 -2.11
C HIS A 280 4.18 -15.51 -0.62
N PHE A 281 5.06 -16.32 -0.04
CA PHE A 281 5.14 -16.51 1.40
C PHE A 281 6.60 -16.51 1.80
N ASN A 282 6.93 -15.83 2.88
CA ASN A 282 8.28 -15.83 3.43
C ASN A 282 8.18 -15.89 4.95
N ALA A 283 8.88 -16.85 5.57
CA ALA A 283 8.96 -16.97 7.01
C ALA A 283 10.37 -17.35 7.46
N VAL A 284 10.87 -16.66 8.47
CA VAL A 284 12.17 -16.90 9.10
C VAL A 284 11.90 -17.27 10.56
N ASP A 285 12.21 -18.52 10.91
CA ASP A 285 12.26 -18.96 12.30
C ASP A 285 13.65 -18.63 12.88
N HIS A 286 13.67 -17.83 13.95
CA HIS A 286 14.90 -17.31 14.55
C HIS A 286 15.52 -18.23 15.60
N ARG A 287 14.96 -19.44 15.80
CA ARG A 287 15.61 -20.49 16.59
C ARG A 287 16.89 -20.96 15.91
N SER A 288 17.81 -21.56 16.67
CA SER A 288 19.15 -21.94 16.17
C SER A 288 19.14 -22.88 14.96
N ASP A 289 18.10 -23.69 14.82
CA ASP A 289 17.83 -24.64 13.74
C ASP A 289 16.54 -24.32 12.97
N GLY A 290 16.03 -23.11 13.15
CA GLY A 290 14.81 -22.62 12.52
C GLY A 290 14.96 -22.53 10.98
N PRO A 291 13.97 -23.00 10.21
CA PRO A 291 14.03 -22.90 8.76
C PRO A 291 13.72 -21.48 8.26
N HIS A 292 14.23 -21.17 7.08
CA HIS A 292 13.77 -20.05 6.26
C HIS A 292 12.86 -20.57 5.15
N ILE A 293 11.55 -20.52 5.37
CA ILE A 293 10.54 -21.05 4.45
C ILE A 293 10.20 -19.99 3.40
N LYS A 294 10.39 -20.32 2.12
CA LYS A 294 10.07 -19.43 0.99
C LYS A 294 9.10 -20.11 0.05
N GLY A 295 7.91 -19.53 -0.09
CA GLY A 295 6.89 -19.90 -1.06
C GLY A 295 6.89 -18.92 -2.24
N SER A 296 7.13 -19.42 -3.45
CA SER A 296 7.27 -18.59 -4.67
C SER A 296 6.03 -18.57 -5.57
N SER A 297 5.03 -19.38 -5.25
CA SER A 297 3.75 -19.43 -5.96
C SER A 297 2.70 -20.13 -5.11
N VAL A 298 1.44 -19.76 -5.33
CA VAL A 298 0.27 -20.39 -4.70
C VAL A 298 -0.24 -21.50 -5.62
N SER A 299 -0.40 -22.71 -5.08
CA SER A 299 -0.96 -23.88 -5.78
C SER A 299 -2.39 -24.21 -5.35
N ASP A 300 -2.82 -23.76 -4.17
CA ASP A 300 -4.21 -23.85 -3.72
C ASP A 300 -4.61 -22.64 -2.86
N TYR A 301 -5.88 -22.24 -2.97
CA TYR A 301 -6.48 -21.15 -2.21
C TYR A 301 -7.88 -21.57 -1.76
N THR A 302 -8.02 -21.87 -0.47
CA THR A 302 -9.26 -22.33 0.13
C THR A 302 -9.88 -21.25 1.02
N LEU A 303 -11.15 -20.91 0.74
CA LEU A 303 -12.00 -20.15 1.65
C LEU A 303 -12.49 -21.11 2.75
N VAL A 304 -11.93 -20.99 3.95
CA VAL A 304 -12.26 -21.89 5.08
C VAL A 304 -13.54 -21.43 5.76
N ASP A 305 -13.63 -20.14 6.10
CA ASP A 305 -14.81 -19.49 6.66
C ASP A 305 -14.81 -17.98 6.31
N GLU A 306 -15.57 -17.16 7.03
CA GLU A 306 -15.69 -15.72 6.75
C GLU A 306 -14.36 -14.96 6.87
N VAL A 307 -13.54 -15.36 7.84
CA VAL A 307 -12.31 -14.68 8.28
C VAL A 307 -11.03 -15.46 7.97
N THR A 308 -11.16 -16.75 7.66
CA THR A 308 -10.02 -17.67 7.53
C THR A 308 -9.78 -18.07 6.08
N ARG A 309 -8.51 -18.05 5.68
CA ARG A 309 -8.02 -18.54 4.38
C ARG A 309 -6.93 -19.57 4.61
N ARG A 310 -6.90 -20.59 3.76
CA ARG A 310 -5.82 -21.56 3.71
C ARG A 310 -5.19 -21.55 2.33
N LEU A 311 -3.90 -21.35 2.29
CA LEU A 311 -3.11 -21.23 1.09
C LEU A 311 -2.07 -22.35 1.07
N VAL A 312 -1.89 -22.98 -0.08
CA VAL A 312 -0.77 -23.91 -0.28
C VAL A 312 0.20 -23.22 -1.21
N TYR A 313 1.44 -23.07 -0.77
CA TYR A 313 2.52 -22.52 -1.56
C TYR A 313 3.46 -23.64 -2.01
N ASN A 314 4.08 -23.47 -3.18
CA ASN A 314 5.26 -24.25 -3.55
C ASN A 314 6.46 -23.68 -2.78
N CYS A 315 6.97 -24.43 -1.81
CA CYS A 315 7.91 -23.92 -0.81
C CYS A 315 9.27 -24.60 -0.86
N THR A 316 10.26 -23.88 -0.36
CA THR A 316 11.59 -24.35 -0.02
C THR A 316 11.90 -23.96 1.43
N GLY A 317 13.05 -24.39 1.96
CA GLY A 317 13.47 -24.07 3.34
C GLY A 317 13.23 -25.18 4.34
N THR A 318 12.31 -26.09 4.03
CA THR A 318 12.18 -27.39 4.71
C THR A 318 12.46 -28.51 3.72
N ASN A 319 12.41 -29.77 4.17
CA ASN A 319 12.50 -30.95 3.30
C ASN A 319 11.18 -31.25 2.53
N ASN A 320 10.28 -30.26 2.40
CA ASN A 320 9.01 -30.40 1.71
C ASN A 320 8.90 -29.39 0.55
N SER A 321 8.34 -29.83 -0.57
CA SER A 321 8.14 -28.98 -1.76
C SER A 321 6.93 -28.05 -1.64
N THR A 322 6.13 -28.19 -0.60
CA THR A 322 4.96 -27.35 -0.33
C THR A 322 4.89 -26.98 1.15
N CYS A 323 4.23 -25.86 1.40
CA CYS A 323 3.84 -25.46 2.74
C CYS A 323 2.40 -24.95 2.72
N THR A 324 1.62 -25.38 3.72
CA THR A 324 0.25 -24.93 3.93
C THR A 324 0.27 -23.82 4.96
N VAL A 325 -0.26 -22.68 4.60
CA VAL A 325 -0.36 -21.49 5.45
C VAL A 325 -1.83 -21.21 5.69
N THR A 326 -2.28 -21.29 6.93
CA THR A 326 -3.63 -20.90 7.33
C THR A 326 -3.57 -19.58 8.06
N VAL A 327 -4.33 -18.61 7.59
CA VAL A 327 -4.42 -17.27 8.17
C VAL A 327 -5.85 -16.93 8.52
N ALA A 328 -6.04 -16.18 9.59
CA ALA A 328 -7.33 -15.62 9.93
C ALA A 328 -7.17 -14.16 10.35
N ASP A 329 -7.95 -13.29 9.72
CA ASP A 329 -8.11 -11.87 10.04
C ASP A 329 -9.28 -11.74 11.04
N ARG A 330 -8.99 -11.37 12.28
CA ARG A 330 -10.00 -11.25 13.35
C ARG A 330 -10.22 -9.80 13.76
N GLY A 331 -10.10 -8.90 12.80
CA GLY A 331 -10.40 -7.49 12.94
C GLY A 331 -9.22 -6.66 13.39
N GLU A 332 -9.38 -5.35 13.18
CA GLU A 332 -8.31 -4.38 13.35
C GLU A 332 -8.29 -3.75 14.76
N PRO A 333 -7.10 -3.47 15.33
CA PRO A 333 -5.78 -3.84 14.81
C PRO A 333 -5.53 -5.35 14.95
N GLY A 334 -4.72 -5.95 14.07
CA GLY A 334 -4.42 -7.39 13.95
C GLY A 334 -3.89 -8.19 15.15
N VAL A 335 -4.12 -7.74 16.38
CA VAL A 335 -3.75 -8.42 17.64
C VAL A 335 -4.50 -9.75 17.85
N ASN A 336 -5.59 -9.99 17.12
CA ASN A 336 -6.36 -11.24 17.18
C ASN A 336 -6.14 -12.14 15.95
N ASP A 337 -5.32 -11.68 15.01
CA ASP A 337 -5.02 -12.42 13.81
C ASP A 337 -4.18 -13.64 14.14
N SER A 338 -4.29 -14.67 13.32
CA SER A 338 -3.52 -15.90 13.53
C SER A 338 -2.90 -16.40 12.25
N LEU A 339 -1.72 -16.98 12.40
CA LEU A 339 -0.98 -17.68 11.35
C LEU A 339 -0.70 -19.10 11.83
N MET A 340 -0.87 -20.07 10.94
CA MET A 340 -0.42 -21.45 11.10
C MET A 340 0.36 -21.88 9.87
N ILE A 341 1.56 -22.41 10.07
CA ILE A 341 2.47 -22.87 9.02
C ILE A 341 2.67 -24.37 9.20
N ASN A 342 2.26 -25.14 8.19
CA ASN A 342 2.51 -26.57 8.11
C ASN A 342 3.39 -26.90 6.90
N SER A 343 4.57 -27.46 7.13
CA SER A 343 5.49 -27.90 6.08
C SER A 343 6.19 -29.21 6.50
N GLY A 344 5.50 -30.32 6.25
CA GLY A 344 5.90 -31.66 6.68
C GLY A 344 5.90 -31.82 8.20
N THR A 345 7.07 -31.93 8.81
CA THR A 345 7.19 -32.01 10.29
C THR A 345 7.27 -30.66 10.97
N TYR A 346 7.43 -29.57 10.20
CA TYR A 346 7.38 -28.22 10.74
C TYR A 346 5.91 -27.81 10.87
N ASP A 347 5.47 -27.55 12.09
CA ASP A 347 4.09 -27.25 12.44
C ASP A 347 4.07 -26.19 13.54
N GLU A 348 4.04 -24.92 13.13
CA GLU A 348 4.16 -23.77 14.04
C GLU A 348 3.08 -22.75 13.72
N GLY A 349 2.52 -22.14 14.75
CA GLY A 349 1.47 -21.16 14.59
C GLY A 349 0.97 -20.60 15.90
N GLY A 350 0.13 -19.57 15.79
CA GLY A 350 -0.45 -18.89 16.92
C GLY A 350 -1.10 -17.57 16.53
N THR A 351 -1.52 -16.83 17.55
CA THR A 351 -1.93 -15.43 17.40
C THR A 351 -0.70 -14.58 17.15
N LEU A 352 -0.83 -13.55 16.30
CA LEU A 352 0.25 -12.62 16.03
C LEU A 352 0.65 -11.90 17.32
N ALA A 353 1.94 -11.95 17.63
CA ALA A 353 2.50 -11.12 18.68
C ALA A 353 2.64 -9.66 18.22
N ARG A 354 2.91 -9.47 16.92
CA ARG A 354 3.04 -8.18 16.24
C ARG A 354 2.65 -8.32 14.77
N GLY A 355 2.21 -7.23 14.16
CA GLY A 355 1.82 -7.20 12.75
C GLY A 355 0.33 -7.37 12.56
N ASN A 356 -0.05 -7.65 11.32
CA ASN A 356 -1.44 -7.61 10.88
C ASN A 356 -1.65 -8.48 9.64
N ILE A 357 -2.82 -9.08 9.54
CA ILE A 357 -3.31 -9.82 8.38
C ILE A 357 -4.63 -9.18 7.96
N GLN A 358 -4.75 -8.84 6.68
CA GLN A 358 -5.97 -8.25 6.14
C GLN A 358 -6.57 -9.14 5.06
N LEU A 359 -7.84 -9.49 5.24
CA LEU A 359 -8.64 -10.16 4.23
C LEU A 359 -9.40 -9.16 3.38
N HIS A 360 -9.27 -9.31 2.06
CA HIS A 360 -9.86 -8.38 1.10
C HIS A 360 -10.79 -9.10 0.14
N LYS A 361 -11.99 -8.53 -0.01
CA LYS A 361 -13.01 -8.99 -0.95
C LYS A 361 -13.42 -7.81 -1.83
N PRO A 362 -12.85 -7.68 -3.03
CA PRO A 362 -13.31 -6.70 -4.01
C PRO A 362 -14.82 -6.83 -4.22
N GLY A 363 -15.55 -5.75 -3.94
CA GLY A 363 -16.97 -5.67 -4.25
C GLY A 363 -17.20 -5.71 -5.75
N GLN A 364 -18.44 -5.99 -6.15
CA GLN A 364 -18.84 -6.20 -7.55
C GLN A 364 -18.21 -7.42 -8.24
N CYS A 365 -17.34 -8.18 -7.55
CA CYS A 365 -16.71 -9.40 -8.06
C CYS A 365 -17.41 -10.70 -7.68
N ASP A 366 -18.50 -10.62 -6.91
CA ASP A 366 -19.37 -11.75 -6.58
C ASP A 366 -20.40 -12.08 -7.68
N GLY A 367 -20.36 -11.35 -8.81
CA GLY A 367 -21.25 -11.54 -9.95
C GLY A 367 -20.79 -12.62 -10.94
N GLY A 368 -20.99 -13.90 -10.61
CA GLY A 368 -21.16 -14.95 -11.63
C GLY A 368 -20.25 -16.18 -11.54
N ALA A 369 -20.48 -17.03 -10.53
CA ALA A 369 -20.53 -18.46 -10.81
C ALA A 369 -21.89 -18.77 -11.46
N THR A 370 -21.97 -18.69 -12.78
CA THR A 370 -22.93 -19.50 -13.53
C THR A 370 -22.16 -20.64 -14.16
N ASP A 371 -21.94 -21.68 -13.37
CA ASP A 371 -21.85 -23.02 -13.93
C ASP A 371 -23.16 -23.30 -14.68
N GLY A 372 -23.04 -23.82 -15.89
CA GLY A 372 -24.16 -24.02 -16.79
C GLY A 372 -25.24 -24.92 -16.21
N GLY A 373 -26.51 -24.57 -16.47
CA GLY A 373 -27.62 -25.49 -16.20
C GLY A 373 -29.00 -24.86 -16.24
N GLY A 374 -29.65 -24.93 -17.41
CA GLY A 374 -31.11 -25.04 -17.50
C GLY A 374 -31.93 -23.76 -17.34
N SER A 375 -32.26 -23.14 -18.47
CA SER A 375 -33.48 -22.33 -18.57
C SER A 375 -34.69 -23.19 -18.23
N GLY A 376 -35.33 -22.91 -17.10
CA GLY A 376 -36.49 -23.62 -16.60
C GLY A 376 -37.38 -22.74 -15.73
N LYS A 377 -37.74 -21.54 -16.21
CA LYS A 377 -38.77 -20.69 -15.59
C LYS A 377 -40.13 -20.96 -16.24
N GLY A 378 -40.96 -21.75 -15.55
CA GLY A 378 -42.39 -21.90 -15.83
C GLY A 378 -43.20 -21.82 -14.53
N GLY A 379 -43.20 -20.64 -13.89
CA GLY A 379 -43.97 -20.39 -12.67
C GLY A 379 -45.47 -20.24 -12.96
N GLY A 380 -46.25 -21.26 -12.62
CA GLY A 380 -47.72 -21.21 -12.64
C GLY A 380 -48.27 -20.36 -11.49
N LYS A 381 -48.98 -19.28 -11.81
CA LYS A 381 -49.78 -18.49 -10.86
C LYS A 381 -51.06 -19.25 -10.51
N GLY A 382 -51.16 -19.73 -9.28
CA GLY A 382 -52.41 -20.20 -8.68
C GLY A 382 -53.33 -19.03 -8.34
N GLY A 383 -54.34 -18.79 -9.18
CA GLY A 383 -55.44 -17.87 -8.91
C GLY A 383 -56.67 -18.64 -8.45
N GLY A 384 -56.85 -18.78 -7.14
CA GLY A 384 -58.10 -19.31 -6.56
C GLY A 384 -59.23 -18.30 -6.72
N LYS A 385 -60.27 -18.67 -7.48
CA LYS A 385 -61.57 -17.99 -7.47
C LYS A 385 -62.62 -18.89 -6.83
N LYS A 386 -63.24 -18.35 -5.79
CA LYS A 386 -64.53 -18.77 -5.22
C LYS A 386 -65.59 -18.89 -6.33
N LYS A 387 -66.30 -20.00 -6.37
CA LYS A 387 -67.75 -20.09 -6.16
C LYS A 387 -68.16 -21.55 -6.00
#